data_AF-A0A4Y4DUB9-F1
#
_entry.id   AF-A0A4Y4DUB9-F1
#
_cell.length_a   1.000
_cell.length_b   1.000
_cell.length_c   1.000
_cell.angle_alpha   90.00
_cell.angle_beta   90.00
_cell.angle_gamma   90.00
#
_symmetry.space_group_name_H-M   'P 1'
#
loop_
_entity.id
_entity.type
_entity.pdbx_description
1 polymer ?
#
loop_
_entity_poly.entity_id
_entity_poly.type
_entity_poly.pdbx_seq_one_letter_code
_entity_poly.pdbx_strand_id
1 'polypeptide(L)'
;MTVLIDPPAWPAHGTLFSHLVSDASLAELHAFAASIGVSRRAFDLDHYDVAAERYDVAVAAGAVPVGGRELARRLGASGLRVPGRARRAAKADALLARWDALLPGAREVGVELVERWHEPHRVYHGPEHLVHALDSLALLEGRPPGVPDDVAAPARAGGGAASDGPTGGGSGAAPGSAAATQLALWFHDAVHDGEAGRDEERSSDLADARLAGHLDAAAVAEVVRLVLVTTDHSPAAGDGPGALVSDADLAILGSAPDRYARYARQVRAEYAHVPDDAFRAGRAAVLRGLLGDGPLFRTPQGATLWEHRARTNLLDELAELDAPA
;
A
#
# COMPACT_ATOMS: atom_id res chain seq x y z
N MET A 1 -33.43 -12.78 -4.44
CA MET A 1 -32.57 -11.72 -5.01
C MET A 1 -32.62 -10.59 -4.01
N THR A 2 -31.63 -10.57 -3.13
CA THR A 2 -31.68 -9.79 -1.91
C THR A 2 -30.31 -9.19 -1.66
N VAL A 3 -30.22 -7.90 -1.92
CA VAL A 3 -29.10 -7.09 -1.47
C VAL A 3 -29.37 -6.71 -0.02
N LEU A 4 -28.39 -6.95 0.85
CA LEU A 4 -28.46 -6.72 2.29
C LEU A 4 -27.52 -5.57 2.64
N ILE A 5 -27.93 -4.73 3.58
CA ILE A 5 -27.10 -3.64 4.11
C ILE A 5 -27.14 -3.64 5.64
N ASP A 6 -26.00 -3.47 6.31
CA ASP A 6 -25.95 -3.25 7.75
C ASP A 6 -26.01 -1.76 8.12
N PRO A 7 -26.43 -1.39 9.35
CA PRO A 7 -26.40 0.00 9.77
C PRO A 7 -24.97 0.55 9.73
N PRO A 8 -24.77 1.85 9.41
CA PRO A 8 -23.45 2.45 9.42
C PRO A 8 -22.81 2.30 10.80
N ALA A 9 -21.69 1.57 10.86
CA ALA A 9 -21.03 1.24 12.12
C ALA A 9 -19.50 1.33 12.03
N TRP A 10 -18.93 1.29 10.82
CA TRP A 10 -17.49 1.24 10.62
C TRP A 10 -16.91 2.64 10.39
N PRO A 11 -16.12 3.19 11.33
CA PRO A 11 -15.56 4.53 11.17
C PRO A 11 -14.38 4.53 10.19
N ALA A 12 -14.54 5.24 9.08
CA ALA A 12 -13.49 5.47 8.09
C ALA A 12 -13.78 6.78 7.35
N HIS A 13 -12.77 7.40 6.72
CA HIS A 13 -13.00 8.53 5.82
C HIS A 13 -13.84 9.70 6.36
N GLY A 14 -13.76 9.98 7.68
CA GLY A 14 -14.55 11.02 8.34
C GLY A 14 -16.05 10.73 8.46
N THR A 15 -16.47 9.48 8.21
CA THR A 15 -17.87 9.04 8.24
C THR A 15 -17.99 7.61 8.79
N LEU A 16 -19.22 7.11 8.87
CA LEU A 16 -19.49 5.70 9.14
C LEU A 16 -19.79 4.98 7.83
N PHE A 17 -19.39 3.72 7.74
CA PHE A 17 -19.66 2.85 6.60
C PHE A 17 -20.55 1.68 6.99
N SER A 18 -21.37 1.32 6.02
CA SER A 18 -22.19 0.11 5.97
C SER A 18 -21.58 -0.86 4.98
N HIS A 19 -21.71 -2.15 5.21
CA HIS A 19 -21.43 -3.18 4.24
C HIS A 19 -22.69 -3.52 3.46
N LEU A 20 -22.55 -3.54 2.13
CA LEU A 20 -23.57 -3.95 1.20
C LEU A 20 -23.17 -5.27 0.54
N VAL A 21 -24.00 -6.30 0.66
CA VAL A 21 -23.73 -7.65 0.13
C VAL A 21 -24.91 -8.20 -0.66
N SER A 22 -24.64 -9.16 -1.55
CA SER A 22 -25.67 -10.05 -2.09
C SER A 22 -25.51 -11.42 -1.47
N ASP A 23 -26.63 -12.11 -1.21
CA ASP A 23 -26.64 -13.53 -0.84
C ASP A 23 -26.84 -14.46 -2.04
N ALA A 24 -26.85 -13.92 -3.26
CA ALA A 24 -27.12 -14.66 -4.49
C ALA A 24 -25.98 -14.60 -5.53
N SER A 25 -25.46 -13.40 -5.84
CA SER A 25 -24.35 -13.25 -6.80
C SER A 25 -23.65 -11.89 -6.72
N LEU A 26 -22.36 -11.86 -7.08
CA LEU A 26 -21.63 -10.59 -7.23
C LEU A 26 -22.18 -9.74 -8.38
N ALA A 27 -22.68 -10.35 -9.45
CA ALA A 27 -23.26 -9.61 -10.59
C ALA A 27 -24.45 -8.74 -10.16
N GLU A 28 -25.35 -9.28 -9.34
CA GLU A 28 -26.46 -8.53 -8.73
C GLU A 28 -25.93 -7.40 -7.84
N LEU A 29 -24.97 -7.70 -6.96
CA LEU A 29 -24.38 -6.71 -6.06
C LEU A 29 -23.77 -5.53 -6.82
N HIS A 30 -23.05 -5.81 -7.91
CA HIS A 30 -22.44 -4.78 -8.74
C HIS A 30 -23.46 -3.92 -9.47
N ALA A 31 -24.51 -4.53 -10.03
CA ALA A 31 -25.59 -3.80 -10.68
C ALA A 31 -26.31 -2.88 -9.69
N PHE A 32 -26.57 -3.38 -8.49
CA PHE A 32 -27.21 -2.60 -7.42
C PHE A 32 -26.34 -1.44 -6.97
N ALA A 33 -25.06 -1.68 -6.66
CA ALA A 33 -24.11 -0.63 -6.25
C ALA A 33 -24.00 0.49 -7.30
N ALA A 34 -23.94 0.12 -8.59
CA ALA A 34 -23.93 1.08 -9.67
C ALA A 34 -25.21 1.94 -9.72
N SER A 35 -26.39 1.34 -9.50
CA SER A 35 -27.67 2.07 -9.51
C SER A 35 -27.81 3.11 -8.38
N ILE A 36 -27.09 2.93 -7.27
CA ILE A 36 -27.08 3.88 -6.15
C ILE A 36 -25.84 4.81 -6.16
N GLY A 37 -25.08 4.80 -7.25
CA GLY A 37 -23.91 5.65 -7.44
C GLY A 37 -22.71 5.30 -6.56
N VAL A 38 -22.62 4.05 -6.08
CA VAL A 38 -21.44 3.56 -5.34
C VAL A 38 -20.37 3.14 -6.34
N SER A 39 -19.17 3.71 -6.20
CA SER A 39 -18.04 3.47 -7.11
C SER A 39 -17.58 2.02 -7.05
N ARG A 40 -17.13 1.48 -8.19
CA ARG A 40 -16.51 0.15 -8.27
C ARG A 40 -15.30 0.00 -7.34
N ARG A 41 -14.63 1.10 -7.00
CA ARG A 41 -13.48 1.12 -6.07
C ARG A 41 -13.87 0.80 -4.62
N ALA A 42 -15.14 0.93 -4.26
CA ALA A 42 -15.63 0.59 -2.93
C ALA A 42 -15.95 -0.91 -2.78
N PHE A 43 -15.71 -1.72 -3.82
CA PHE A 43 -15.89 -3.17 -3.76
C PHE A 43 -14.66 -3.85 -3.16
N ASP A 44 -14.82 -4.54 -2.04
CA ASP A 44 -13.80 -5.38 -1.42
C ASP A 44 -14.18 -6.87 -1.52
N LEU A 45 -13.97 -7.43 -2.73
CA LEU A 45 -14.04 -8.85 -3.10
C LEU A 45 -15.39 -9.57 -2.94
N ASP A 46 -16.12 -9.34 -1.86
CA ASP A 46 -17.40 -9.96 -1.54
C ASP A 46 -18.48 -8.96 -1.05
N HIS A 47 -18.12 -7.69 -0.87
CA HIS A 47 -19.03 -6.64 -0.41
C HIS A 47 -18.65 -5.26 -0.95
N TYR A 48 -19.55 -4.28 -0.81
CA TYR A 48 -19.24 -2.87 -0.99
C TYR A 48 -19.27 -2.13 0.34
N ASP A 49 -18.33 -1.20 0.52
CA ASP A 49 -18.39 -0.19 1.58
C ASP A 49 -19.26 1.00 1.12
N VAL A 50 -20.33 1.25 1.85
CA VAL A 50 -21.32 2.31 1.58
C VAL A 50 -21.27 3.35 2.69
N ALA A 51 -20.88 4.58 2.35
CA ALA A 51 -20.85 5.69 3.30
C ALA A 51 -22.26 5.96 3.89
N ALA A 52 -22.31 6.43 5.15
CA ALA A 52 -23.55 6.62 5.90
C ALA A 52 -24.58 7.49 5.16
N GLU A 53 -24.13 8.51 4.44
CA GLU A 53 -24.97 9.38 3.60
C GLU A 53 -25.73 8.65 2.48
N ARG A 54 -25.27 7.46 2.06
CA ARG A 54 -25.90 6.63 1.04
C ARG A 54 -26.73 5.48 1.61
N TYR A 55 -26.76 5.31 2.93
CA TYR A 55 -27.51 4.23 3.56
C TYR A 55 -29.00 4.31 3.20
N ASP A 56 -29.63 5.46 3.40
CA ASP A 56 -31.06 5.65 3.10
C ASP A 56 -31.34 5.51 1.60
N VAL A 57 -30.40 5.89 0.74
CA VAL A 57 -30.48 5.69 -0.72
C VAL A 57 -30.48 4.19 -1.06
N ALA A 58 -29.60 3.40 -0.44
CA ALA A 58 -29.55 1.96 -0.65
C ALA A 58 -30.85 1.29 -0.18
N VAL A 59 -31.38 1.67 0.98
CA VAL A 59 -32.65 1.13 1.49
C VAL A 59 -33.82 1.51 0.57
N ALA A 60 -33.89 2.78 0.13
CA ALA A 60 -34.92 3.24 -0.80
C ALA A 60 -34.84 2.52 -2.16
N ALA A 61 -33.65 2.14 -2.60
CA ALA A 61 -33.42 1.36 -3.82
C ALA A 61 -33.74 -0.15 -3.68
N GLY A 62 -34.09 -0.60 -2.47
CA GLY A 62 -34.52 -1.98 -2.20
C GLY A 62 -33.50 -2.86 -1.49
N ALA A 63 -32.40 -2.31 -0.96
CA ALA A 63 -31.54 -3.05 -0.06
C ALA A 63 -32.29 -3.34 1.25
N VAL A 64 -32.17 -4.57 1.76
CA VAL A 64 -32.84 -5.00 2.98
C VAL A 64 -31.94 -4.73 4.19
N PRO A 65 -32.35 -3.86 5.12
CA PRO A 65 -31.58 -3.61 6.34
C PRO A 65 -31.51 -4.86 7.23
N VAL A 66 -30.31 -5.23 7.66
CA VAL A 66 -30.06 -6.34 8.59
C VAL A 66 -28.95 -5.98 9.57
N GLY A 67 -28.90 -6.60 10.75
CA GLY A 67 -27.75 -6.40 11.64
C GLY A 67 -26.47 -7.03 11.06
N GLY A 68 -25.30 -6.48 11.37
CA GLY A 68 -24.01 -6.98 10.83
C GLY A 68 -23.75 -8.47 11.08
N ARG A 69 -24.22 -9.04 12.20
CA ARG A 69 -24.14 -10.49 12.46
C ARG A 69 -24.97 -11.31 11.47
N GLU A 70 -26.17 -10.83 11.14
CA GLU A 70 -27.05 -11.48 10.18
C GLU A 70 -26.50 -11.35 8.76
N LEU A 71 -25.98 -10.18 8.41
CA LEU A 71 -25.30 -9.92 7.14
C LEU A 71 -24.14 -10.90 6.94
N ALA A 72 -23.24 -11.00 7.92
CA ALA A 72 -22.09 -11.91 7.86
C ALA A 72 -22.49 -13.38 7.78
N ARG A 73 -23.58 -13.78 8.47
CA ARG A 73 -24.13 -15.13 8.42
C ARG A 73 -24.67 -15.47 7.02
N ARG A 74 -25.45 -14.58 6.42
CA ARG A 74 -26.01 -14.77 5.07
C ARG A 74 -24.95 -14.77 3.99
N LEU A 75 -23.98 -13.85 4.06
CA LEU A 75 -22.82 -13.84 3.17
C LEU A 75 -21.99 -15.13 3.30
N GLY A 76 -21.83 -15.64 4.53
CA GLY A 76 -21.17 -16.94 4.76
C GLY A 76 -21.91 -18.11 4.12
N ALA A 77 -23.25 -18.12 4.23
CA ALA A 77 -24.10 -19.17 3.67
C ALA A 77 -24.23 -19.10 2.13
N SER A 78 -24.05 -17.94 1.51
CA SER A 78 -24.12 -17.78 0.06
C SER A 78 -22.92 -18.37 -0.69
N GLY A 79 -21.82 -18.65 0.02
CA GLY A 79 -20.55 -19.08 -0.59
C GLY A 79 -19.79 -17.96 -1.28
N LEU A 80 -20.32 -16.72 -1.29
CA LEU A 80 -19.65 -15.55 -1.87
C LEU A 80 -18.60 -14.96 -0.92
N ARG A 81 -18.69 -15.27 0.39
CA ARG A 81 -17.73 -14.78 1.38
C ARG A 81 -16.31 -15.17 1.01
N VAL A 82 -15.44 -14.18 0.85
CA VAL A 82 -14.00 -14.37 0.77
C VAL A 82 -13.43 -14.33 2.19
N PRO A 83 -12.87 -15.43 2.73
CA PRO A 83 -12.28 -15.40 4.07
C PRO A 83 -11.02 -14.54 4.12
N GLY A 84 -10.69 -13.97 5.28
CA GLY A 84 -9.50 -13.13 5.45
C GLY A 84 -8.20 -13.79 4.99
N ARG A 85 -8.04 -15.12 5.16
CA ARG A 85 -6.88 -15.86 4.63
C ARG A 85 -6.76 -15.79 3.10
N ALA A 86 -7.90 -15.86 2.40
CA ALA A 86 -7.95 -15.80 0.94
C ALA A 86 -7.71 -14.37 0.45
N ARG A 87 -8.19 -13.35 1.19
CA ARG A 87 -7.84 -11.94 0.94
C ARG A 87 -6.33 -11.71 1.05
N ARG A 88 -5.70 -12.22 2.11
CA ARG A 88 -4.23 -12.13 2.28
C ARG A 88 -3.48 -12.82 1.15
N ALA A 89 -3.89 -14.03 0.78
CA ALA A 89 -3.29 -14.74 -0.36
C ALA A 89 -3.40 -13.94 -1.66
N ALA A 90 -4.57 -13.38 -1.97
CA ALA A 90 -4.77 -12.56 -3.17
C ALA A 90 -3.90 -11.28 -3.15
N LYS A 91 -3.74 -10.63 -1.99
CA LYS A 91 -2.83 -9.48 -1.83
C LYS A 91 -1.37 -9.89 -2.04
N ALA A 92 -0.94 -11.02 -1.48
CA ALA A 92 0.39 -11.57 -1.69
C ALA A 92 0.65 -11.92 -3.16
N ASP A 93 -0.31 -12.56 -3.84
CA ASP A 93 -0.22 -12.90 -5.27
C ASP A 93 -0.08 -11.64 -6.15
N ALA A 94 -0.84 -10.58 -5.84
CA ALA A 94 -0.75 -9.31 -6.58
C ALA A 94 0.61 -8.62 -6.39
N LEU A 95 1.18 -8.67 -5.18
CA LEU A 95 2.53 -8.17 -4.90
C LEU A 95 3.59 -9.01 -5.61
N LEU A 96 3.48 -10.33 -5.58
CA LEU A 96 4.38 -11.23 -6.31
C LEU A 96 4.34 -10.98 -7.82
N ALA A 97 3.17 -10.72 -8.39
CA ALA A 97 3.07 -10.37 -9.81
C ALA A 97 3.80 -9.06 -10.15
N ARG A 98 3.75 -8.05 -9.26
CA ARG A 98 4.57 -6.82 -9.41
C ARG A 98 6.06 -7.13 -9.34
N TRP A 99 6.48 -7.99 -8.41
CA TRP A 99 7.87 -8.40 -8.27
C TRP A 99 8.38 -9.17 -9.50
N ASP A 100 7.64 -10.18 -9.97
CA ASP A 100 8.02 -10.98 -11.13
C ASP A 100 8.18 -10.12 -12.39
N ALA A 101 7.37 -9.07 -12.53
CA ALA A 101 7.48 -8.10 -13.62
C ALA A 101 8.70 -7.17 -13.46
N LEU A 102 9.06 -6.81 -12.23
CA LEU A 102 10.20 -5.93 -11.91
C LEU A 102 11.54 -6.65 -12.08
N LEU A 103 11.67 -7.86 -11.55
CA LEU A 103 12.91 -8.63 -11.56
C LEU A 103 12.64 -10.11 -11.95
N PRO A 104 12.43 -10.40 -13.25
CA PRO A 104 12.20 -11.74 -13.74
C PRO A 104 13.34 -12.70 -13.35
N GLY A 105 12.99 -13.89 -12.85
CA GLY A 105 13.96 -14.91 -12.44
C GLY A 105 14.42 -14.82 -10.98
N ALA A 106 14.01 -13.79 -10.22
CA ALA A 106 14.31 -13.64 -8.79
C ALA A 106 13.10 -13.96 -7.89
N ARG A 107 12.25 -14.91 -8.28
CA ARG A 107 10.97 -15.18 -7.59
C ARG A 107 11.13 -15.48 -6.09
N GLU A 108 12.16 -16.23 -5.73
CA GLU A 108 12.41 -16.60 -4.33
C GLU A 108 12.64 -15.38 -3.43
N VAL A 109 13.33 -14.35 -3.95
CA VAL A 109 13.52 -13.07 -3.24
C VAL A 109 12.17 -12.36 -3.06
N GLY A 110 11.33 -12.34 -4.10
CA GLY A 110 9.99 -11.77 -4.01
C GLY A 110 9.10 -12.45 -2.98
N VAL A 111 9.16 -13.79 -2.88
CA VAL A 111 8.45 -14.56 -1.85
C VAL A 111 8.93 -14.18 -0.45
N GLU A 112 10.25 -14.16 -0.23
CA GLU A 112 10.81 -13.74 1.07
C GLU A 112 10.37 -12.33 1.45
N LEU A 113 10.43 -11.37 0.53
CA LEU A 113 10.02 -9.99 0.78
C LEU A 113 8.54 -9.91 1.11
N VAL A 114 7.67 -10.56 0.33
CA VAL A 114 6.23 -10.55 0.59
C VAL A 114 5.92 -11.17 1.96
N GLU A 115 6.62 -12.22 2.36
CA GLU A 115 6.49 -12.80 3.70
C GLU A 115 6.90 -11.81 4.80
N ARG A 116 8.05 -11.15 4.66
CA ARG A 116 8.54 -10.11 5.60
C ARG A 116 7.54 -8.97 5.75
N TRP A 117 7.04 -8.43 4.64
CA TRP A 117 6.03 -7.37 4.66
C TRP A 117 4.73 -7.79 5.34
N HIS A 118 4.43 -9.09 5.42
CA HIS A 118 3.25 -9.65 6.11
C HIS A 118 3.51 -10.09 7.56
N GLU A 119 4.69 -9.83 8.12
CA GLU A 119 4.99 -10.18 9.51
C GLU A 119 3.95 -9.57 10.49
N PRO A 120 3.51 -10.34 11.50
CA PRO A 120 2.32 -10.02 12.28
C PRO A 120 2.49 -8.81 13.22
N HIS A 121 3.72 -8.37 13.49
CA HIS A 121 3.97 -7.18 14.32
C HIS A 121 3.81 -5.87 13.55
N ARG A 122 3.72 -5.91 12.22
CA ARG A 122 3.55 -4.73 11.36
C ARG A 122 2.10 -4.29 11.34
N VAL A 123 1.85 -3.02 11.67
CA VAL A 123 0.50 -2.42 11.66
C VAL A 123 0.39 -1.37 10.55
N TYR A 124 1.34 -0.44 10.50
CA TYR A 124 1.45 0.51 9.40
C TYR A 124 2.45 0.00 8.36
N HIS A 125 3.66 -0.40 8.78
CA HIS A 125 4.77 -0.80 7.90
C HIS A 125 4.61 -2.24 7.35
N GLY A 126 3.42 -2.54 6.82
CA GLY A 126 3.05 -3.81 6.21
C GLY A 126 2.79 -3.69 4.70
N PRO A 127 2.09 -4.65 4.05
CA PRO A 127 1.97 -4.69 2.59
C PRO A 127 1.22 -3.48 2.01
N GLU A 128 0.36 -2.83 2.80
CA GLU A 128 -0.38 -1.65 2.36
C GLU A 128 0.53 -0.41 2.25
N HIS A 129 1.57 -0.31 3.09
CA HIS A 129 2.61 0.72 2.98
C HIS A 129 3.43 0.53 1.71
N LEU A 130 3.94 -0.68 1.48
CA LEU A 130 4.67 -1.01 0.25
C LEU A 130 3.87 -0.68 -1.02
N VAL A 131 2.60 -1.11 -1.10
CA VAL A 131 1.75 -0.78 -2.25
C VAL A 131 1.57 0.72 -2.41
N HIS A 132 1.33 1.44 -1.31
CA HIS A 132 1.19 2.90 -1.33
C HIS A 132 2.45 3.60 -1.84
N ALA A 133 3.63 3.17 -1.39
CA ALA A 133 4.91 3.74 -1.83
C ALA A 133 5.15 3.46 -3.32
N LEU A 134 4.95 2.22 -3.79
CA LEU A 134 5.10 1.85 -5.21
C LEU A 134 4.13 2.62 -6.13
N ASP A 135 2.87 2.76 -5.70
CA ASP A 135 1.86 3.51 -6.45
C ASP A 135 2.18 5.02 -6.46
N SER A 136 2.73 5.55 -5.36
CA SER A 136 3.18 6.94 -5.26
C SER A 136 4.38 7.21 -6.15
N LEU A 137 5.35 6.29 -6.22
CA LEU A 137 6.46 6.36 -7.18
C LEU A 137 5.96 6.38 -8.62
N ALA A 138 4.98 5.52 -8.97
CA ALA A 138 4.39 5.55 -10.30
C ALA A 138 3.78 6.93 -10.62
N LEU A 139 3.07 7.54 -9.67
CA LEU A 139 2.54 8.89 -9.84
C LEU A 139 3.66 9.91 -10.08
N LEU A 140 4.73 9.91 -9.28
CA LEU A 140 5.89 10.81 -9.44
C LEU A 140 6.61 10.66 -10.78
N GLU A 141 6.50 9.50 -11.41
CA GLU A 141 7.04 9.22 -12.74
C GLU A 141 6.02 9.50 -13.87
N GLY A 142 4.82 9.98 -13.54
CA GLY A 142 3.75 10.25 -14.49
C GLY A 142 3.09 8.99 -15.06
N ARG A 143 3.23 7.85 -14.39
CA ARG A 143 2.63 6.55 -14.75
C ARG A 143 1.37 6.28 -13.94
N PRO A 144 0.42 5.46 -14.45
CA PRO A 144 -0.71 5.01 -13.64
C PRO A 144 -0.24 4.10 -12.49
N PRO A 145 -0.81 4.23 -11.28
CA PRO A 145 -0.57 3.29 -10.19
C PRO A 145 -1.24 1.94 -10.47
N GLY A 146 -0.74 0.85 -9.87
CA GLY A 146 -1.24 -0.49 -10.12
C GLY A 146 -0.22 -1.45 -10.75
N VAL A 147 -0.65 -2.70 -10.95
CA VAL A 147 0.05 -3.65 -11.82
C VAL A 147 -0.21 -3.20 -13.27
N PRO A 148 0.79 -3.15 -14.17
CA PRO A 148 0.52 -2.95 -15.59
C PRO A 148 -0.54 -3.95 -16.08
N ASP A 149 -1.53 -3.48 -16.85
CA ASP A 149 -2.69 -4.27 -17.28
C ASP A 149 -2.31 -5.57 -18.03
N ASP A 150 -1.07 -5.70 -18.51
CA ASP A 150 -0.56 -6.84 -19.27
C ASP A 150 -0.33 -8.14 -18.44
N VAL A 151 -0.52 -8.11 -17.12
CA VAL A 151 -0.35 -9.30 -16.25
C VAL A 151 -1.70 -9.88 -15.77
N ALA A 152 -2.83 -9.25 -16.10
CA ALA A 152 -4.15 -9.69 -15.67
C ALA A 152 -4.87 -10.59 -16.70
N ALA A 153 -4.33 -11.79 -16.97
CA ALA A 153 -5.08 -13.03 -17.23
C ALA A 153 -4.15 -14.15 -17.77
N PRO A 154 -4.17 -15.38 -17.21
CA PRO A 154 -3.72 -16.53 -17.99
C PRO A 154 -4.75 -16.76 -19.11
N ALA A 155 -4.38 -16.43 -20.34
CA ALA A 155 -5.12 -16.87 -21.51
C ALA A 155 -5.28 -18.39 -21.43
N ARG A 156 -6.54 -18.85 -21.43
CA ARG A 156 -6.84 -20.28 -21.43
C ARG A 156 -6.15 -20.94 -22.62
N ALA A 157 -5.42 -22.01 -22.34
CA ALA A 157 -4.76 -22.84 -23.32
C ALA A 157 -5.73 -23.27 -24.43
N GLY A 158 -5.52 -22.74 -25.63
CA GLY A 158 -5.97 -23.31 -26.90
C GLY A 158 -4.77 -23.93 -27.58
N GLY A 159 -4.79 -25.26 -27.76
CA GLY A 159 -3.68 -26.03 -28.32
C GLY A 159 -3.39 -25.72 -29.78
N GLY A 160 -2.10 -25.73 -30.12
CA GLY A 160 -1.58 -25.70 -31.48
C GLY A 160 -0.08 -25.96 -31.46
N ALA A 161 0.34 -27.02 -32.14
CA ALA A 161 1.68 -27.62 -32.03
C ALA A 161 2.78 -26.88 -32.83
N ALA A 162 3.99 -26.91 -32.25
CA ALA A 162 5.33 -27.07 -32.82
C ALA A 162 5.86 -26.13 -33.93
N SER A 163 7.01 -25.48 -33.63
CA SER A 163 8.27 -25.70 -34.36
C SER A 163 9.48 -25.13 -33.61
N ASP A 164 10.54 -25.93 -33.51
CA ASP A 164 11.82 -25.67 -32.86
C ASP A 164 12.70 -24.60 -33.53
N GLY A 165 13.49 -23.89 -32.71
CA GLY A 165 14.65 -23.10 -33.13
C GLY A 165 15.38 -22.52 -31.90
N PRO A 166 16.73 -22.58 -31.81
CA PRO A 166 17.45 -22.26 -30.58
C PRO A 166 17.78 -20.76 -30.50
N THR A 167 17.34 -20.10 -29.43
CA THR A 167 17.85 -18.79 -29.00
C THR A 167 18.22 -18.95 -27.52
N GLY A 168 19.48 -18.86 -27.12
CA GLY A 168 20.34 -17.69 -27.29
C GLY A 168 20.31 -16.93 -25.96
N GLY A 169 21.37 -17.07 -25.17
CA GLY A 169 21.43 -16.69 -23.74
C GLY A 169 20.92 -15.29 -23.42
N GLY A 170 20.13 -15.21 -22.35
CA GLY A 170 19.70 -13.95 -21.74
C GLY A 170 20.89 -13.17 -21.22
N SER A 171 21.28 -12.16 -21.98
CA SER A 171 22.13 -11.06 -21.51
C SER A 171 21.37 -10.32 -20.42
N GLY A 172 21.85 -10.40 -19.17
CA GLY A 172 21.40 -9.57 -18.07
C GLY A 172 21.64 -8.10 -18.42
N ALA A 173 20.59 -7.43 -18.89
CA ALA A 173 20.59 -5.98 -19.03
C ALA A 173 20.50 -5.38 -17.63
N ALA A 174 21.40 -4.46 -17.30
CA ALA A 174 21.34 -3.72 -16.05
C ALA A 174 19.97 -3.05 -15.91
N PRO A 175 19.31 -3.15 -14.74
CA PRO A 175 18.10 -2.38 -14.49
C PRO A 175 18.42 -0.90 -14.63
N GLY A 176 17.66 -0.18 -15.48
CA GLY A 176 17.73 1.27 -15.53
C GLY A 176 17.37 1.90 -14.18
N SER A 177 17.67 3.19 -14.00
CA SER A 177 17.41 3.94 -12.76
C SER A 177 15.98 3.76 -12.20
N ALA A 178 14.97 3.57 -13.07
CA ALA A 178 13.57 3.31 -12.69
C ALA A 178 13.32 1.95 -12.01
N ALA A 179 14.15 0.94 -12.26
CA ALA A 179 14.07 -0.34 -11.56
C ALA A 179 14.80 -0.27 -10.21
N ALA A 180 15.87 0.53 -10.09
CA ALA A 180 16.57 0.72 -8.83
C ALA A 180 15.69 1.39 -7.75
N THR A 181 14.91 2.42 -8.11
CA THR A 181 13.97 3.08 -7.19
C THR A 181 12.86 2.14 -6.70
N GLN A 182 12.29 1.32 -7.60
CA GLN A 182 11.30 0.32 -7.22
C GLN A 182 11.88 -0.76 -6.32
N LEU A 183 13.06 -1.28 -6.65
CA LEU A 183 13.76 -2.26 -5.81
C LEU A 183 14.06 -1.67 -4.43
N ALA A 184 14.53 -0.43 -4.35
CA ALA A 184 14.75 0.24 -3.06
C ALA A 184 13.47 0.29 -2.21
N LEU A 185 12.31 0.62 -2.79
CA LEU A 185 11.04 0.59 -2.08
C LEU A 185 10.61 -0.82 -1.64
N TRP A 186 10.95 -1.87 -2.39
CA TRP A 186 10.71 -3.24 -1.94
C TRP A 186 11.53 -3.61 -0.70
N PHE A 187 12.73 -3.05 -0.55
CA PHE A 187 13.66 -3.36 0.53
C PHE A 187 13.64 -2.39 1.71
N HIS A 188 13.19 -1.13 1.56
CA HIS A 188 13.45 -0.09 2.58
C HIS A 188 13.04 -0.44 4.01
N ASP A 189 11.85 -1.03 4.21
CA ASP A 189 11.39 -1.56 5.50
C ASP A 189 11.27 -3.10 5.51
N ALA A 190 11.98 -3.80 4.62
CA ALA A 190 11.95 -5.26 4.58
C ALA A 190 12.46 -5.90 5.88
N VAL A 191 13.28 -5.17 6.64
CA VAL A 191 13.53 -5.39 8.06
C VAL A 191 12.89 -4.24 8.85
N HIS A 192 12.10 -4.57 9.86
CA HIS A 192 11.40 -3.56 10.69
C HIS A 192 11.21 -4.10 12.10
N ASP A 193 12.24 -3.99 12.92
CA ASP A 193 12.23 -4.44 14.31
C ASP A 193 11.89 -3.29 15.29
N GLY A 194 11.68 -2.07 14.77
CA GLY A 194 11.38 -0.86 15.54
C GLY A 194 12.64 -0.13 16.03
N GLU A 195 13.77 -0.34 15.36
CA GLU A 195 15.08 0.21 15.70
C GLU A 195 15.56 1.18 14.62
N ALA A 196 15.03 2.41 14.64
CA ALA A 196 15.35 3.45 13.66
C ALA A 196 16.85 3.60 13.39
N GLY A 197 17.23 3.69 12.12
CA GLY A 197 18.60 3.67 11.61
C GLY A 197 19.15 2.24 11.41
N ARG A 198 18.94 1.35 12.38
CA ARG A 198 19.43 -0.04 12.28
C ARG A 198 18.55 -0.91 11.39
N ASP A 199 17.25 -0.63 11.34
CA ASP A 199 16.33 -1.32 10.45
C ASP A 199 16.67 -1.02 8.98
N GLU A 200 16.96 0.24 8.64
CA GLU A 200 17.36 0.67 7.29
C GLU A 200 18.72 0.07 6.89
N GLU A 201 19.70 0.04 7.81
CA GLU A 201 20.98 -0.65 7.60
C GLU A 201 20.76 -2.14 7.28
N ARG A 202 19.96 -2.85 8.10
CA ARG A 202 19.67 -4.29 7.89
C ARG A 202 18.87 -4.54 6.61
N SER A 203 17.94 -3.65 6.26
CA SER A 203 17.20 -3.68 5.00
C SER A 203 18.15 -3.50 3.81
N SER A 204 19.16 -2.64 3.93
CA SER A 204 20.17 -2.42 2.90
C SER A 204 21.11 -3.63 2.76
N ASP A 205 21.53 -4.25 3.86
CA ASP A 205 22.33 -5.49 3.87
C ASP A 205 21.55 -6.65 3.24
N LEU A 206 20.25 -6.73 3.50
CA LEU A 206 19.36 -7.70 2.87
C LEU A 206 19.28 -7.48 1.36
N ALA A 207 19.19 -6.23 0.91
CA ALA A 207 19.16 -5.88 -0.51
C ALA A 207 20.46 -6.30 -1.21
N ASP A 208 21.62 -5.99 -0.63
CA ASP A 208 22.93 -6.41 -1.16
C ASP A 208 23.01 -7.93 -1.33
N ALA A 209 22.71 -8.66 -0.25
CA ALA A 209 22.81 -10.11 -0.22
C ALA A 209 21.84 -10.80 -1.19
N ARG A 210 20.63 -10.26 -1.39
CA ARG A 210 19.61 -10.87 -2.25
C ARG A 210 19.72 -10.47 -3.71
N LEU A 211 20.32 -9.32 -4.02
CA LEU A 211 20.40 -8.84 -5.39
C LEU A 211 21.73 -9.18 -6.10
N ALA A 212 22.80 -9.48 -5.37
CA ALA A 212 24.13 -9.78 -5.93
C ALA A 212 24.17 -10.93 -6.96
N GLY A 213 23.21 -11.85 -6.93
CA GLY A 213 23.07 -12.95 -7.91
C GLY A 213 22.18 -12.64 -9.11
N HIS A 214 21.48 -11.50 -9.09
CA HIS A 214 20.49 -11.13 -10.10
C HIS A 214 20.89 -9.87 -10.88
N LEU A 215 21.68 -8.99 -10.28
CA LEU A 215 22.08 -7.70 -10.81
C LEU A 215 23.62 -7.56 -10.81
N ASP A 216 24.13 -6.63 -11.62
CA ASP A 216 25.54 -6.23 -11.50
C ASP A 216 25.80 -5.43 -10.22
N ALA A 217 27.06 -5.39 -9.79
CA ALA A 217 27.46 -4.75 -8.53
C ALA A 217 27.13 -3.24 -8.49
N ALA A 218 27.10 -2.54 -9.62
CA ALA A 218 26.78 -1.12 -9.66
C ALA A 218 25.29 -0.87 -9.41
N ALA A 219 24.43 -1.71 -10.01
CA ALA A 219 22.99 -1.67 -9.77
C ALA A 219 22.65 -2.04 -8.32
N VAL A 220 23.30 -3.06 -7.75
CA VAL A 220 23.12 -3.42 -6.33
C VAL A 220 23.52 -2.25 -5.42
N ALA A 221 24.68 -1.66 -5.66
CA ALA A 221 25.16 -0.52 -4.87
C ALA A 221 24.19 0.67 -4.92
N GLU A 222 23.56 0.94 -6.07
CA GLU A 222 22.55 2.00 -6.17
C GLU A 222 21.29 1.66 -5.38
N VAL A 223 20.80 0.41 -5.41
CA VAL A 223 19.65 0.00 -4.59
C VAL A 223 19.96 0.14 -3.10
N VAL A 224 21.14 -0.31 -2.65
CA VAL A 224 21.60 -0.19 -1.25
C VAL A 224 21.65 1.28 -0.83
N ARG A 225 22.24 2.15 -1.67
CA ARG A 225 22.30 3.60 -1.41
C ARG A 225 20.90 4.21 -1.29
N LEU A 226 19.98 3.81 -2.17
CA LEU A 226 18.60 4.29 -2.17
C LEU A 226 17.78 3.76 -1.01
N VAL A 227 18.05 2.55 -0.51
CA VAL A 227 17.47 2.09 0.76
C VAL A 227 17.95 2.97 1.91
N LEU A 228 19.27 3.23 2.01
CA LEU A 228 19.82 4.03 3.10
C LEU A 228 19.32 5.48 3.12
N VAL A 229 18.86 6.04 1.99
CA VAL A 229 18.29 7.39 1.92
C VAL A 229 16.99 7.52 2.74
N THR A 230 16.27 6.42 3.01
CA THR A 230 15.04 6.44 3.80
C THR A 230 15.29 6.57 5.29
N THR A 231 16.55 6.55 5.73
CA THR A 231 16.90 6.78 7.15
C THR A 231 16.50 8.18 7.63
N ASP A 232 16.68 9.19 6.76
CA ASP A 232 16.37 10.59 7.08
C ASP A 232 15.52 11.30 6.02
N HIS A 233 15.23 10.62 4.91
CA HIS A 233 14.50 11.14 3.75
C HIS A 233 15.08 12.46 3.22
N SER A 234 16.40 12.62 3.33
CA SER A 234 17.11 13.85 3.00
C SER A 234 18.14 13.64 1.88
N PRO A 235 17.68 13.35 0.65
CA PRO A 235 18.57 13.14 -0.48
C PRO A 235 19.33 14.42 -0.84
N ALA A 236 20.54 14.26 -1.40
CA ALA A 236 21.38 15.37 -1.81
C ALA A 236 20.71 16.21 -2.92
N ALA A 237 21.05 17.49 -2.99
CA ALA A 237 20.56 18.36 -4.07
C ALA A 237 20.95 17.80 -5.45
N GLY A 238 19.94 17.55 -6.31
CA GLY A 238 20.13 16.95 -7.63
C GLY A 238 20.10 15.42 -7.65
N ASP A 239 19.97 14.74 -6.51
CA ASP A 239 19.75 13.28 -6.43
C ASP A 239 18.30 12.94 -6.78
N GLY A 240 18.02 12.85 -8.08
CA GLY A 240 16.69 12.52 -8.60
C GLY A 240 16.15 11.17 -8.08
N PRO A 241 16.91 10.07 -8.18
CA PRO A 241 16.47 8.77 -7.64
C PRO A 241 16.21 8.79 -6.13
N GLY A 242 17.08 9.43 -5.34
CA GLY A 242 16.88 9.57 -3.89
C GLY A 242 15.64 10.42 -3.56
N ALA A 243 15.39 11.48 -4.33
CA ALA A 243 14.17 12.29 -4.22
C ALA A 243 12.90 11.50 -4.54
N LEU A 244 12.93 10.64 -5.57
CA LEU A 244 11.80 9.79 -5.93
C LEU A 244 11.47 8.78 -4.82
N VAL A 245 12.49 8.10 -4.26
CA VAL A 245 12.29 7.13 -3.17
C VAL A 245 11.77 7.82 -1.91
N SER A 246 12.41 8.93 -1.52
CA SER A 246 12.02 9.68 -0.31
C SER A 246 10.59 10.24 -0.42
N ASP A 247 10.25 10.86 -1.56
CA ASP A 247 8.91 11.43 -1.77
C ASP A 247 7.83 10.34 -1.85
N ALA A 248 8.14 9.19 -2.45
CA ALA A 248 7.20 8.08 -2.56
C ALA A 248 6.88 7.46 -1.20
N ASP A 249 7.88 7.30 -0.34
CA ASP A 249 7.73 6.78 1.01
C ASP A 249 6.95 7.77 1.91
N LEU A 250 7.29 9.06 1.84
CA LEU A 250 6.61 10.12 2.60
C LEU A 250 5.23 10.50 2.04
N ALA A 251 4.79 9.94 0.91
CA ALA A 251 3.53 10.33 0.25
C ALA A 251 2.28 10.16 1.13
N ILE A 252 2.32 9.28 2.15
CA ILE A 252 1.23 9.12 3.12
C ILE A 252 0.91 10.44 3.85
N LEU A 253 1.92 11.29 4.06
CA LEU A 253 1.78 12.55 4.77
C LEU A 253 0.85 13.49 4.00
N GLY A 254 0.91 13.49 2.67
CA GLY A 254 0.05 14.27 1.78
C GLY A 254 -1.33 13.66 1.50
N SER A 255 -1.72 12.59 2.20
CA SER A 255 -3.02 11.94 2.01
C SER A 255 -4.17 12.73 2.63
N ALA A 256 -5.41 12.43 2.21
CA ALA A 256 -6.60 13.06 2.78
C ALA A 256 -6.62 12.93 4.33
N PRO A 257 -7.14 13.93 5.08
CA PRO A 257 -6.98 14.00 6.53
C PRO A 257 -7.43 12.74 7.28
N ASP A 258 -8.48 12.11 6.79
CA ASP A 258 -9.03 10.86 7.31
C ASP A 258 -8.13 9.62 7.09
N ARG A 259 -7.41 9.57 5.96
CA ARG A 259 -6.41 8.56 5.68
C ARG A 259 -5.16 8.81 6.53
N TYR A 260 -4.75 10.07 6.64
CA TYR A 260 -3.65 10.47 7.52
C TYR A 260 -3.92 10.10 8.99
N ALA A 261 -5.13 10.40 9.50
CA ALA A 261 -5.52 10.04 10.86
C ALA A 261 -5.52 8.52 11.08
N ARG A 262 -5.82 7.71 10.05
CA ARG A 262 -5.69 6.25 10.12
C ARG A 262 -4.22 5.84 10.22
N TYR A 263 -3.36 6.40 9.39
CA TYR A 263 -1.92 6.22 9.45
C TYR A 263 -1.38 6.53 10.86
N ALA A 264 -1.70 7.70 11.42
CA ALA A 264 -1.24 8.09 12.76
C ALA A 264 -1.69 7.09 13.84
N ARG A 265 -2.93 6.59 13.77
CA ARG A 265 -3.42 5.53 14.68
C ARG A 265 -2.71 4.19 14.48
N GLN A 266 -2.42 3.79 13.25
CA GLN A 266 -1.67 2.57 12.96
C GLN A 266 -0.25 2.65 13.50
N VAL A 267 0.42 3.80 13.32
CA VAL A 267 1.73 4.06 13.95
C VAL A 267 1.63 3.98 15.47
N ARG A 268 0.64 4.64 16.11
CA ARG A 268 0.48 4.53 17.57
C ARG A 268 0.29 3.08 18.04
N ALA A 269 -0.51 2.30 17.30
CA ALA A 269 -0.77 0.90 17.61
C ALA A 269 0.46 0.00 17.44
N GLU A 270 1.30 0.27 16.44
CA GLU A 270 2.57 -0.45 16.23
C GLU A 270 3.54 -0.24 17.40
N TYR A 271 3.61 1.01 17.88
CA TYR A 271 4.41 1.38 19.03
C TYR A 271 3.65 1.27 20.36
N ALA A 272 2.60 0.45 20.46
CA ALA A 272 1.78 0.33 21.68
C ALA A 272 2.57 -0.11 22.92
N HIS A 273 3.74 -0.71 22.74
CA HIS A 273 4.68 -1.07 23.80
C HIS A 273 5.45 0.13 24.38
N VAL A 274 5.50 1.26 23.67
CA VAL A 274 6.12 2.51 24.13
C VAL A 274 5.12 3.27 25.01
N PRO A 275 5.53 3.73 26.21
CA PRO A 275 4.70 4.59 27.06
C PRO A 275 4.17 5.83 26.34
N ASP A 276 2.97 6.29 26.69
CA ASP A 276 2.28 7.37 25.96
C ASP A 276 3.06 8.69 25.93
N ASP A 277 3.69 9.07 27.05
CA ASP A 277 4.51 10.27 27.15
C ASP A 277 5.76 10.19 26.26
N ALA A 278 6.45 9.06 26.30
CA ALA A 278 7.61 8.80 25.45
C ALA A 278 7.24 8.75 23.97
N PHE A 279 6.11 8.10 23.62
CA PHE A 279 5.61 8.05 22.25
C PHE A 279 5.26 9.45 21.74
N ARG A 280 4.50 10.24 22.52
CA ARG A 280 4.13 11.60 22.13
C ARG A 280 5.35 12.47 21.89
N ALA A 281 6.32 12.43 22.81
CA ALA A 281 7.57 13.19 22.68
C ALA A 281 8.38 12.75 21.44
N GLY A 282 8.56 11.45 21.23
CA GLY A 282 9.28 10.89 20.09
C GLY A 282 8.61 11.20 18.76
N ARG A 283 7.29 10.98 18.66
CA ARG A 283 6.50 11.30 17.46
C ARG A 283 6.56 12.79 17.14
N ALA A 284 6.37 13.67 18.12
CA ALA A 284 6.48 15.10 17.92
C ALA A 284 7.88 15.52 17.45
N ALA A 285 8.95 14.88 17.94
CA ALA A 285 10.30 15.12 17.44
C ALA A 285 10.47 14.74 15.96
N VAL A 286 9.94 13.58 15.54
CA VAL A 286 9.93 13.16 14.12
C VAL A 286 9.17 14.17 13.26
N LEU A 287 7.96 14.57 13.67
CA LEU A 287 7.15 15.53 12.91
C LEU A 287 7.84 16.89 12.76
N ARG A 288 8.50 17.37 13.82
CA ARG A 288 9.30 18.61 13.76
C ARG A 288 10.52 18.48 12.86
N GLY A 289 11.18 17.32 12.86
CA GLY A 289 12.29 17.02 11.95
C GLY A 289 11.86 17.11 10.49
N LEU A 290 10.73 16.47 10.15
CA LEU A 290 10.12 16.54 8.82
C LEU A 290 9.72 17.99 8.46
N LEU A 291 9.09 18.72 9.39
CA LEU A 291 8.65 20.11 9.19
C LEU A 291 9.78 21.15 9.15
N GLY A 292 11.05 20.73 9.25
CA GLY A 292 12.23 21.59 9.29
C GLY A 292 12.39 22.53 8.08
N ASP A 293 13.60 23.07 7.93
CA ASP A 293 13.85 24.08 6.90
C ASP A 293 13.91 23.45 5.50
N GLY A 294 12.85 23.65 4.71
CA GLY A 294 12.78 23.24 3.32
C GLY A 294 11.45 22.62 2.92
N PRO A 295 11.31 22.20 1.65
CA PRO A 295 10.16 21.43 1.21
C PRO A 295 10.22 20.00 1.76
N LEU A 296 9.07 19.45 2.17
CA LEU A 296 8.92 18.05 2.56
C LEU A 296 9.19 17.12 1.37
N PHE A 297 8.72 17.52 0.19
CA PHE A 297 8.88 16.76 -1.05
C PHE A 297 9.93 17.41 -1.96
N ARG A 298 10.90 16.62 -2.40
CA ARG A 298 12.07 17.06 -3.17
C ARG A 298 11.78 17.14 -4.66
N THR A 299 10.85 16.35 -5.17
CA THR A 299 10.44 16.38 -6.57
C THR A 299 9.39 17.49 -6.81
N PRO A 300 9.41 18.17 -7.97
CA PRO A 300 8.38 19.16 -8.30
C PRO A 300 6.96 18.57 -8.31
N GLN A 301 6.83 17.31 -8.72
CA GLN A 301 5.54 16.62 -8.77
C GLN A 301 5.04 16.26 -7.37
N GLY A 302 5.89 15.72 -6.49
CA GLY A 302 5.55 15.45 -5.09
C GLY A 302 5.14 16.73 -4.36
N ALA A 303 5.89 17.82 -4.56
CA ALA A 303 5.55 19.12 -4.00
C ALA A 303 4.16 19.62 -4.43
N THR A 304 3.82 19.44 -5.71
CA THR A 304 2.51 19.82 -6.25
C THR A 304 1.38 18.94 -5.69
N LEU A 305 1.61 17.64 -5.58
CA LEU A 305 0.59 16.68 -5.16
C LEU A 305 0.31 16.72 -3.66
N TRP A 306 1.34 16.93 -2.83
CA TRP A 306 1.31 16.51 -1.43
C TRP A 306 1.77 17.58 -0.42
N GLU A 307 2.64 18.53 -0.79
CA GLU A 307 3.29 19.45 0.17
C GLU A 307 2.28 20.17 1.07
N HIS A 308 1.31 20.87 0.47
CA HIS A 308 0.35 21.67 1.23
C HIS A 308 -0.42 20.82 2.24
N ARG A 309 -0.95 19.67 1.80
CA ARG A 309 -1.74 18.79 2.65
C ARG A 309 -0.89 18.12 3.72
N ALA A 310 0.33 17.71 3.37
CA ALA A 310 1.26 17.11 4.32
C ALA A 310 1.57 18.09 5.45
N ARG A 311 1.92 19.34 5.14
CA ARG A 311 2.19 20.34 6.17
C ARG A 311 0.99 20.57 7.09
N THR A 312 -0.22 20.65 6.55
CA THR A 312 -1.44 20.76 7.37
C THR A 312 -1.60 19.55 8.30
N ASN A 313 -1.54 18.34 7.75
CA ASN A 313 -1.67 17.11 8.54
C ASN A 313 -0.61 17.00 9.66
N LEU A 314 0.66 17.30 9.35
CA LEU A 314 1.75 17.26 10.32
C LEU A 314 1.57 18.31 11.43
N LEU A 315 1.15 19.52 11.09
CA LEU A 315 0.93 20.60 12.06
C LEU A 315 -0.28 20.30 12.97
N ASP A 316 -1.35 19.74 12.40
CA ASP A 316 -2.55 19.35 13.16
C ASP A 316 -2.21 18.23 14.15
N GLU A 317 -1.50 17.17 13.71
CA GLU A 317 -1.03 16.11 14.61
C GLU A 317 -0.08 16.65 15.69
N LEU A 318 0.84 17.56 15.32
CA LEU A 318 1.76 18.15 16.28
C LEU A 318 1.03 18.95 17.36
N ALA A 319 -0.02 19.69 17.00
CA ALA A 319 -0.85 20.41 17.97
C ALA A 319 -1.57 19.46 18.94
N GLU A 320 -2.06 18.31 18.46
CA GLU A 320 -2.67 17.27 19.30
C GLU A 320 -1.66 16.60 20.24
N LEU A 321 -0.41 16.41 19.79
CA LEU A 321 0.67 15.80 20.57
C LEU A 321 1.24 16.73 21.65
N ASP A 322 1.24 18.04 21.40
CA ASP A 322 1.72 19.06 22.35
C ASP A 322 0.64 19.50 23.35
N ALA A 323 -0.63 19.20 23.09
CA ALA A 323 -1.71 19.46 24.04
C ALA A 323 -1.50 18.67 25.35
N PRO A 324 -1.80 19.27 26.53
CA PRO A 324 -1.77 18.55 27.79
C PRO A 324 -2.81 17.42 27.78
N ALA A 325 -2.42 16.26 28.33
CA ALA A 325 -3.27 15.08 28.47
C ALA A 325 -4.41 15.29 29.49
#